data_AF-A0A1Q5FPJ2-F1
#
_entry.id   AF-A0A1Q5FPJ2-F1
#
_cell.length_a   1.000
_cell.length_b   1.000
_cell.length_c   1.000
_cell.angle_alpha   90.00
_cell.angle_beta   90.00
_cell.angle_gamma   90.00
#
_symmetry.space_group_name_H-M   'P 1'
#
loop_
_entity.id
_entity.type
_entity.pdbx_description
1 polymer ?
#
loop_
_entity_poly.entity_id
_entity_poly.type
_entity_poly.pdbx_seq_one_letter_code
_entity_poly.pdbx_strand_id
1 'polypeptide(L)'
;MRESFESIYTRWHPQVLRWAKRRCVDPQEAEDVAQQVFADVWRYSGRYCPRRGEIGPWMYGITVHKAADASAAVARRYEGLRRLIRSPVAANPDVGAGAVERLHIASFLSELPDQKREVLLLAYYLDLTQPEIARFLDLPLGTVKSHTRRGLRALARRLDEHA
;
A
#
# COMPACT_ATOMS: atom_id res chain seq x y z
N MET A 1 3.14 0.02 -35.41
CA MET A 1 2.43 0.35 -34.14
C MET A 1 3.13 -0.28 -32.92
N ARG A 2 3.48 -1.58 -32.93
CA ARG A 2 4.28 -2.22 -31.86
C ARG A 2 5.65 -1.57 -31.62
N GLU A 3 6.41 -1.34 -32.69
CA GLU A 3 7.74 -0.68 -32.63
C GLU A 3 7.69 0.75 -32.04
N SER A 4 6.56 1.45 -32.18
CA SER A 4 6.39 2.79 -31.62
C SER A 4 6.14 2.76 -30.11
N PHE A 5 5.43 1.75 -29.60
CA PHE A 5 5.19 1.61 -28.17
C PHE A 5 6.43 1.16 -27.41
N GLU A 6 7.19 0.21 -27.96
CA GLU A 6 8.44 -0.26 -27.36
C GLU A 6 9.45 0.88 -27.19
N SER A 7 9.56 1.76 -28.20
CA SER A 7 10.38 2.97 -28.11
C SER A 7 9.90 3.93 -27.01
N ILE A 8 8.59 4.14 -26.89
CA ILE A 8 8.00 4.97 -25.84
C ILE A 8 8.26 4.36 -24.46
N TYR A 9 8.02 3.06 -24.30
CA TYR A 9 8.23 2.33 -23.05
C TYR A 9 9.68 2.43 -22.60
N THR A 10 10.63 2.04 -23.46
CA THR A 10 12.06 2.08 -23.13
C THR A 10 12.54 3.48 -22.75
N ARG A 11 12.04 4.52 -23.45
CA ARG A 11 12.42 5.91 -23.17
C ARG A 11 11.81 6.45 -21.88
N TRP A 12 10.54 6.16 -21.62
CA TRP A 12 9.78 6.85 -20.57
C TRP A 12 9.58 6.03 -19.30
N HIS A 13 9.78 4.72 -19.33
CA HIS A 13 9.61 3.85 -18.17
C HIS A 13 10.43 4.31 -16.96
N PRO A 14 11.73 4.65 -17.08
CA PRO A 14 12.49 5.14 -15.94
C PRO A 14 11.91 6.41 -15.32
N GLN A 15 11.31 7.28 -16.14
CA GLN A 15 10.74 8.55 -15.68
C GLN A 15 9.38 8.35 -15.01
N VAL A 16 8.51 7.54 -15.61
CA VAL A 16 7.21 7.15 -15.04
C VAL A 16 7.41 6.46 -13.69
N LEU A 17 8.34 5.50 -13.64
CA LEU A 17 8.68 4.81 -12.39
C LEU A 17 9.20 5.77 -11.32
N ARG A 18 10.03 6.77 -11.68
CA ARG A 18 10.45 7.82 -10.75
C ARG A 18 9.28 8.65 -10.23
N TRP A 19 8.32 9.00 -11.07
CA TRP A 19 7.12 9.73 -10.67
C TRP A 19 6.21 8.92 -9.76
N ALA A 20 6.06 7.62 -10.04
CA ALA A 20 5.30 6.67 -9.24
C ALA A 20 5.97 6.46 -7.87
N LYS A 21 7.28 6.21 -7.81
CA LYS A 21 8.03 6.02 -6.56
C LYS A 21 8.00 7.22 -5.62
N ARG A 22 7.80 8.43 -6.14
CA ARG A 22 7.62 9.64 -5.32
C ARG A 22 6.25 9.74 -4.65
N ARG A 23 5.27 8.95 -5.09
CA ARG A 23 3.86 9.03 -4.66
C ARG A 23 3.37 7.76 -3.99
N CYS A 24 3.78 6.61 -4.51
CA CYS A 24 3.38 5.31 -3.97
C CYS A 24 4.15 5.06 -2.70
N VAL A 25 3.46 4.44 -1.75
CA VAL A 25 4.07 4.02 -0.52
C VAL A 25 4.92 2.79 -0.81
N ASP A 26 4.43 1.80 -1.53
CA ASP A 26 5.22 0.60 -1.84
C ASP A 26 6.03 0.73 -3.16
N PRO A 27 7.34 0.37 -3.18
CA PRO A 27 8.10 0.28 -4.43
C PRO A 27 7.49 -0.66 -5.46
N GLN A 28 6.85 -1.75 -5.05
CA GLN A 28 6.18 -2.70 -5.93
C GLN A 28 4.87 -2.10 -6.45
N GLU A 29 4.08 -1.44 -5.60
CA GLU A 29 2.96 -0.60 -6.03
C GLU A 29 3.38 0.49 -7.05
N ALA A 30 4.58 1.07 -6.91
CA ALA A 30 5.09 2.03 -7.89
C ALA A 30 5.38 1.37 -9.26
N GLU A 31 5.83 0.12 -9.28
CA GLU A 31 6.01 -0.65 -10.51
C GLU A 31 4.66 -1.02 -11.13
N ASP A 32 3.68 -1.45 -10.34
CA ASP A 32 2.32 -1.71 -10.81
C ASP A 32 1.67 -0.45 -11.39
N VAL A 33 1.82 0.69 -10.73
CA VAL A 33 1.37 1.99 -11.24
C VAL A 33 2.04 2.31 -12.57
N ALA A 34 3.36 2.09 -12.69
CA ALA A 34 4.07 2.32 -13.96
C ALA A 34 3.52 1.40 -15.07
N GLN A 35 3.31 0.12 -14.80
CA GLN A 35 2.71 -0.82 -15.76
C GLN A 35 1.31 -0.38 -16.19
N GLN A 36 0.46 0.04 -15.24
CA GLN A 36 -0.88 0.55 -15.52
C GLN A 36 -0.86 1.83 -16.36
N VAL A 37 0.09 2.73 -16.12
CA VAL A 37 0.30 3.92 -16.95
C VAL A 37 0.59 3.51 -18.40
N PHE A 38 1.49 2.56 -18.61
CA PHE A 38 1.82 2.10 -19.97
C PHE A 38 0.67 1.30 -20.62
N ALA A 39 -0.12 0.56 -19.84
CA ALA A 39 -1.34 -0.09 -20.32
C ALA A 39 -2.37 0.96 -20.79
N ASP A 40 -2.54 2.05 -20.05
CA ASP A 40 -3.42 3.16 -20.44
C ASP A 40 -2.86 3.92 -21.65
N VAL A 41 -1.55 4.18 -21.71
CA VAL A 41 -0.90 4.79 -22.89
C VAL A 41 -1.13 3.93 -24.14
N TRP A 42 -0.98 2.61 -24.03
CA TRP A 42 -1.27 1.69 -25.13
C TRP A 42 -2.74 1.77 -25.55
N ARG A 43 -3.66 1.63 -24.58
CA ARG A 43 -5.11 1.63 -24.80
C ARG A 43 -5.63 2.94 -25.40
N TYR A 44 -5.05 4.07 -25.00
CA TYR A 44 -5.46 5.40 -25.43
C TYR A 44 -4.51 6.04 -26.45
N SER A 45 -3.56 5.27 -27.01
CA SER A 45 -2.58 5.74 -27.99
C SER A 45 -3.23 6.42 -29.21
N GLY A 46 -4.37 5.90 -29.69
CA GLY A 46 -5.14 6.50 -30.79
C GLY A 46 -5.84 7.82 -30.45
N ARG A 47 -5.94 8.18 -29.16
CA ARG A 47 -6.49 9.47 -28.70
C ARG A 47 -5.41 10.50 -28.39
N TYR A 48 -4.14 10.10 -28.37
CA TYR A 48 -3.04 11.03 -28.20
C TYR A 48 -2.94 11.97 -29.40
N CYS A 49 -3.05 13.26 -29.12
CA CYS A 49 -2.95 14.30 -30.14
C CYS A 49 -1.75 15.19 -29.79
N PRO A 50 -0.65 15.14 -30.56
CA PRO A 50 0.54 15.96 -30.32
C PRO A 50 0.24 17.47 -30.26
N ARG A 51 -0.80 17.92 -30.97
CA ARG A 51 -1.27 19.32 -30.94
C ARG A 51 -1.89 19.74 -29.60
N ARG A 52 -2.31 18.79 -28.76
CA ARG A 52 -2.90 19.04 -27.44
C ARG A 52 -1.88 19.02 -26.31
N GLY A 53 -0.63 18.68 -26.58
CA GLY A 53 0.45 18.70 -25.59
C GLY A 53 1.48 17.60 -25.83
N GLU A 54 2.62 17.75 -25.16
CA GLU A 54 3.69 16.75 -25.16
C GLU A 54 3.28 15.47 -24.40
N ILE A 55 3.85 14.34 -24.81
CA ILE A 55 3.58 13.03 -24.22
C ILE A 55 3.96 12.97 -22.73
N GLY A 56 5.00 13.70 -22.31
CA GLY A 56 5.52 13.70 -20.94
C GLY A 56 4.48 14.18 -19.91
N PRO A 57 3.95 15.42 -20.03
CA PRO A 57 2.87 15.92 -19.17
C PRO A 57 1.63 15.02 -19.15
N TRP A 58 1.27 14.42 -20.29
CA TRP A 58 0.15 13.49 -20.36
C TRP A 58 0.39 12.21 -19.53
N MET A 59 1.56 11.56 -19.69
CA MET A 59 1.95 10.39 -18.88
C MET A 59 2.10 10.73 -17.40
N TYR A 60 2.58 11.94 -17.08
CA TYR A 60 2.65 12.41 -15.71
C TYR A 60 1.25 12.50 -15.09
N GLY A 61 0.27 13.08 -15.79
CA GLY A 61 -1.12 13.16 -15.33
C GLY A 61 -1.72 11.78 -15.04
N ILE A 62 -1.53 10.80 -15.94
CA ILE A 62 -1.96 9.41 -15.73
C ILE A 62 -1.28 8.83 -14.49
N THR A 63 0.03 9.06 -14.33
CA THR A 63 0.81 8.56 -13.19
C THR A 63 0.30 9.14 -11.87
N VAL A 64 0.00 10.45 -11.83
CA VAL A 64 -0.57 11.10 -10.63
C VAL A 64 -1.90 10.45 -10.26
N HIS A 65 -2.77 10.24 -11.24
CA HIS A 65 -4.08 9.65 -11.01
C HIS A 65 -3.98 8.21 -10.48
N LYS A 66 -3.20 7.35 -11.15
CA LYS A 66 -3.01 5.94 -10.73
C LYS A 66 -2.37 5.82 -9.35
N ALA A 67 -1.36 6.64 -9.06
CA ALA A 67 -0.72 6.62 -7.75
C ALA A 67 -1.66 7.09 -6.62
N ALA A 68 -2.54 8.06 -6.91
CA ALA A 68 -3.56 8.50 -5.98
C ALA A 68 -4.60 7.41 -5.71
N ASP A 69 -5.04 6.69 -6.75
CA ASP A 69 -5.98 5.58 -6.63
C ASP A 69 -5.41 4.43 -5.80
N ALA A 70 -4.14 4.08 -6.02
CA ALA A 70 -3.42 3.05 -5.30
C ALA A 70 -3.30 3.40 -3.80
N SER A 71 -2.85 4.63 -3.51
CA SER A 71 -2.77 5.16 -2.14
C SER A 71 -4.13 5.18 -1.43
N ALA A 72 -5.20 5.55 -2.15
CA ALA A 72 -6.56 5.55 -1.62
C ALA A 72 -7.06 4.13 -1.31
N ALA A 73 -6.64 3.12 -2.08
CA ALA A 73 -6.96 1.72 -1.80
C ALA A 73 -6.29 1.24 -0.50
N VAL A 74 -5.02 1.57 -0.28
CA VAL A 74 -4.31 1.27 0.98
C VAL A 74 -5.00 1.95 2.16
N ALA A 75 -5.34 3.23 2.05
CA ALA A 75 -6.02 3.98 3.10
C ALA A 75 -7.41 3.38 3.45
N ARG A 76 -8.20 2.96 2.45
CA ARG A 76 -9.49 2.30 2.68
C ARG A 76 -9.33 0.96 3.40
N ARG A 77 -8.37 0.13 2.99
CA ARG A 77 -8.09 -1.16 3.64
C ARG A 77 -7.63 -0.94 5.09
N TYR A 78 -6.74 0.02 5.32
CA TYR A 78 -6.27 0.40 6.65
C TYR A 78 -7.42 0.84 7.57
N GLU A 79 -8.30 1.73 7.09
CA GLU A 79 -9.44 2.18 7.88
C GLU A 79 -10.43 1.04 8.19
N GLY A 80 -10.66 0.14 7.24
CA GLY A 80 -11.45 -1.08 7.47
C GLY A 80 -10.87 -1.95 8.59
N LEU A 81 -9.55 -2.17 8.57
CA LEU A 81 -8.84 -2.93 9.60
C LEU A 81 -8.88 -2.24 10.98
N ARG A 82 -8.68 -0.92 11.03
CA ARG A 82 -8.79 -0.15 12.29
C ARG A 82 -10.18 -0.23 12.90
N ARG A 83 -11.24 -0.32 12.09
CA ARG A 83 -12.62 -0.50 12.59
C ARG A 83 -12.83 -1.88 13.18
N LEU A 84 -12.37 -2.92 12.47
CA LEU A 84 -12.48 -4.32 12.93
C LEU A 84 -11.82 -4.53 14.29
N ILE A 85 -10.64 -3.93 14.53
CA ILE A 85 -9.92 -4.07 15.80
C ILE A 85 -10.51 -3.21 16.93
N ARG A 86 -11.13 -2.06 16.61
CA ARG A 86 -11.78 -1.20 17.62
C ARG A 86 -13.15 -1.72 18.06
N SER A 87 -13.81 -2.54 17.25
CA SER A 87 -15.11 -3.14 17.57
C SER A 87 -15.16 -4.58 17.05
N PRO A 88 -14.71 -5.57 17.84
CA PRO A 88 -14.67 -6.98 17.44
C PRO A 88 -16.05 -7.61 17.18
N VAL A 89 -17.15 -6.93 17.54
CA VAL A 89 -18.52 -7.48 17.67
C VAL A 89 -19.26 -7.68 16.32
N ALA A 90 -18.56 -7.84 15.20
CA ALA A 90 -19.20 -8.11 13.91
C ALA A 90 -18.52 -9.22 13.10
N ALA A 91 -17.96 -10.22 13.77
CA ALA A 91 -17.53 -11.45 13.11
C ALA A 91 -18.68 -12.47 13.07
N ASN A 92 -19.30 -12.59 11.90
CA ASN A 92 -20.26 -13.65 11.59
C ASN A 92 -19.57 -15.03 11.78
N PRO A 93 -20.23 -16.08 12.31
CA PRO A 93 -19.56 -17.31 12.76
C PRO A 93 -19.09 -18.26 11.65
N ASP A 94 -19.27 -17.92 10.37
CA ASP A 94 -19.10 -18.86 9.26
C ASP A 94 -17.74 -18.72 8.56
N VAL A 95 -16.65 -18.74 9.33
CA VAL A 95 -15.31 -18.48 8.77
C VAL A 95 -14.29 -19.49 9.31
N GLY A 96 -13.74 -20.30 8.40
CA GLY A 96 -12.84 -21.43 8.69
C GLY A 96 -11.56 -21.06 9.45
N ALA A 97 -10.74 -22.07 9.79
CA ALA A 97 -9.62 -22.00 10.74
C ALA A 97 -8.74 -20.72 10.70
N GLY A 98 -8.42 -20.20 9.52
CA GLY A 98 -7.62 -18.96 9.39
C GLY A 98 -8.30 -17.67 9.87
N ALA A 99 -9.62 -17.65 10.02
CA ALA A 99 -10.34 -16.50 10.58
C ALA A 99 -10.37 -16.49 12.10
N VAL A 100 -10.36 -17.67 12.74
CA VAL A 100 -10.23 -17.79 14.19
C VAL A 100 -8.86 -17.27 14.64
N GLU A 101 -7.79 -17.65 13.93
CA GLU A 101 -6.43 -17.16 14.20
C GLU A 101 -6.31 -15.64 14.00
N ARG A 102 -6.91 -15.09 12.94
CA ARG A 102 -6.96 -13.65 12.69
C ARG A 102 -7.77 -12.88 13.75
N LEU A 103 -8.88 -13.45 14.23
CA LEU A 103 -9.68 -12.89 15.33
C LEU A 103 -8.89 -12.86 16.64
N HIS A 104 -8.12 -13.91 16.93
CA HIS A 104 -7.27 -13.98 18.11
C HIS A 104 -6.13 -12.95 18.05
N ILE A 105 -5.46 -12.81 16.91
CA ILE A 105 -4.44 -11.77 16.72
C ILE A 105 -5.05 -10.36 16.83
N ALA A 106 -6.25 -10.15 16.29
CA ALA A 106 -6.96 -8.86 16.38
C ALA A 106 -7.28 -8.46 17.83
N SER A 107 -7.68 -9.41 18.69
CA SER A 107 -7.92 -9.13 20.11
C SER A 107 -6.62 -8.75 20.82
N PHE A 108 -5.52 -9.46 20.60
CA PHE A 108 -4.22 -9.10 21.19
C PHE A 108 -3.67 -7.76 20.70
N LEU A 109 -3.88 -7.43 19.41
CA LEU A 109 -3.52 -6.12 18.86
C LEU A 109 -4.35 -4.98 19.48
N SER A 110 -5.63 -5.21 19.80
CA SER A 110 -6.51 -4.20 20.40
C SER A 110 -5.98 -3.67 21.74
N GLU A 111 -5.24 -4.50 22.48
CA GLU A 111 -4.66 -4.16 23.79
C GLU A 111 -3.34 -3.40 23.70
N LEU A 112 -2.75 -3.29 22.50
CA LEU A 112 -1.54 -2.49 22.31
C LEU A 112 -1.86 -0.99 22.24
N PRO A 113 -0.96 -0.12 22.73
CA PRO A 113 -1.04 1.32 22.50
C PRO A 113 -1.14 1.64 20.99
N ASP A 114 -1.98 2.62 20.65
CA ASP A 114 -2.39 2.94 19.27
C ASP A 114 -1.22 2.95 18.28
N GLN A 115 -0.14 3.67 18.58
CA GLN A 115 1.02 3.80 17.68
C GLN A 115 1.74 2.48 17.40
N LYS A 116 1.79 1.55 18.37
CA LYS A 116 2.40 0.23 18.16
C LYS A 116 1.46 -0.66 17.36
N ARG A 117 0.16 -0.59 17.65
CA ARG A 117 -0.88 -1.32 16.97
C ARG A 117 -0.94 -0.98 15.48
N GLU A 118 -0.91 0.31 15.15
CA GLU A 118 -0.98 0.80 13.76
C GLU A 118 0.19 0.30 12.91
N VAL A 119 1.41 0.35 13.43
CA VAL A 119 2.60 -0.15 12.73
C VAL A 119 2.52 -1.66 12.47
N LEU A 120 2.03 -2.44 13.44
CA LEU A 120 1.87 -3.89 13.25
C LEU A 120 0.73 -4.24 12.28
N LEU A 121 -0.36 -3.48 12.32
CA LEU A 121 -1.47 -3.61 11.37
C LEU A 121 -1.01 -3.42 9.93
N LEU A 122 -0.31 -2.32 9.68
CA LEU A 122 0.20 -2.01 8.34
C LEU A 122 1.21 -3.05 7.87
N ALA A 123 2.06 -3.56 8.77
CA ALA A 123 3.04 -4.59 8.42
C ALA A 123 2.42 -5.95 8.13
N TYR A 124 1.46 -6.39 8.95
CA TYR A 124 0.96 -7.78 8.91
C TYR A 124 -0.27 -7.98 8.04
N TYR A 125 -1.18 -6.99 7.98
CA TYR A 125 -2.42 -7.10 7.21
C TYR A 125 -2.37 -6.39 5.86
N LEU A 126 -1.42 -5.47 5.69
CA LEU A 126 -1.24 -4.71 4.44
C LEU A 126 0.14 -4.94 3.82
N ASP A 127 0.93 -5.86 4.39
CA ASP A 127 2.25 -6.26 3.90
C ASP A 127 3.23 -5.08 3.67
N LEU A 128 3.00 -3.95 4.35
CA LEU A 128 3.83 -2.77 4.16
C LEU A 128 5.19 -2.95 4.83
N THR A 129 6.26 -2.63 4.11
CA THR A 129 7.61 -2.56 4.64
C THR A 129 7.76 -1.41 5.65
N GLN A 130 8.79 -1.44 6.49
CA GLN A 130 9.00 -0.36 7.47
C GLN A 130 9.21 1.03 6.82
N PRO A 131 9.94 1.17 5.70
CA PRO A 131 9.99 2.43 4.94
C PRO A 131 8.66 2.87 4.32
N GLU A 132 7.81 1.92 3.94
CA GLU A 132 6.43 2.20 3.51
C GLU A 132 5.60 2.76 4.66
N ILE A 133 5.57 2.06 5.79
CA ILE A 133 4.84 2.48 6.99
C ILE A 133 5.29 3.86 7.44
N ALA A 134 6.59 4.15 7.41
CA ALA A 134 7.15 5.45 7.73
C ALA A 134 6.56 6.57 6.87
N ARG A 135 6.43 6.35 5.55
CA ARG A 135 5.82 7.30 4.62
C ARG A 135 4.31 7.39 4.80
N PHE A 136 3.64 6.27 5.02
CA PHE A 136 2.19 6.22 5.16
C PHE A 136 1.68 6.91 6.43
N LEU A 137 2.36 6.71 7.56
CA LEU A 137 2.02 7.31 8.85
C LEU A 137 2.68 8.68 9.08
N ASP A 138 3.53 9.14 8.17
CA ASP A 138 4.38 10.33 8.33
C ASP A 138 5.23 10.28 9.62
N LEU A 139 5.94 9.15 9.82
CA LEU A 139 6.79 8.90 10.98
C LEU A 139 8.24 8.66 10.58
N PRO A 140 9.23 9.03 11.42
CA PRO A 140 10.61 8.64 11.19
C PRO A 140 10.79 7.12 11.15
N LEU A 141 11.60 6.60 10.22
CA LEU A 141 11.86 5.15 10.09
C LEU A 141 12.36 4.51 11.40
N GLY A 142 13.16 5.23 12.18
CA GLY A 142 13.62 4.77 13.50
C GLY A 142 12.45 4.60 14.51
N THR A 143 11.46 5.48 14.44
CA THR A 143 10.22 5.41 15.24
C THR A 143 9.41 4.18 14.86
N VAL A 144 9.21 3.93 13.55
CA VAL A 144 8.55 2.72 13.04
C VAL A 144 9.24 1.46 13.55
N LYS A 145 10.58 1.35 13.36
CA LYS A 145 11.39 0.22 13.86
C LYS A 145 11.21 -0.02 15.35
N SER A 146 11.23 1.05 16.15
CA SER A 146 11.06 0.99 17.60
C SER A 146 9.64 0.56 18.00
N HIS A 147 8.61 1.02 17.28
CA HIS A 147 7.23 0.58 17.49
C HIS A 147 7.01 -0.87 17.09
N THR A 148 7.51 -1.31 15.92
CA THR A 148 7.45 -2.72 15.49
C THR A 148 8.08 -3.63 16.54
N ARG A 149 9.32 -3.34 16.96
CA ARG A 149 10.03 -4.16 17.95
C ARG A 149 9.29 -4.24 19.29
N ARG A 150 8.81 -3.11 19.80
CA ARG A 150 8.09 -3.06 21.09
C ARG A 150 6.70 -3.69 20.99
N GLY A 151 6.03 -3.57 19.85
CA GLY A 151 4.75 -4.20 19.57
C GLY A 151 4.89 -5.73 19.53
N LEU A 152 5.82 -6.26 18.73
CA LEU A 152 6.07 -7.70 18.63
C LEU A 152 6.44 -8.32 19.98
N ARG A 153 7.28 -7.64 20.79
CA ARG A 153 7.61 -8.11 22.14
C ARG A 153 6.40 -8.15 23.07
N ALA A 154 5.51 -7.17 22.98
CA ALA A 154 4.28 -7.18 23.78
C ALA A 154 3.32 -8.28 23.33
N LEU A 155 3.21 -8.51 22.02
CA LEU A 155 2.39 -9.59 21.46
C LEU A 155 2.91 -10.97 21.88
N ALA A 156 4.23 -11.20 21.79
CA ALA A 156 4.85 -12.45 22.19
C ALA A 156 4.59 -12.78 23.67
N ARG A 157 4.77 -11.80 24.57
CA ARG A 157 4.46 -11.98 26.01
C ARG A 157 3.02 -12.39 26.25
N ARG A 158 2.07 -11.80 25.53
CA ARG A 158 0.65 -12.14 25.69
C ARG A 158 0.33 -13.53 25.14
N LEU A 159 0.91 -13.91 24.01
CA LEU A 159 0.75 -15.26 23.49
C LEU A 159 1.31 -16.32 24.44
N ASP A 160 2.44 -16.04 25.10
CA ASP A 160 3.02 -16.93 26.12
C ASP A 160 2.13 -17.05 27.38
N GLU A 161 1.41 -15.98 27.77
CA GLU A 161 0.49 -15.98 28.93
C GLU A 161 -0.81 -16.78 28.68
N HIS A 162 -1.13 -17.09 27.42
CA HIS A 162 -2.34 -17.79 27.00
C HIS A 162 -2.08 -19.18 26.39
N ALA A 163 -0.82 -19.65 26.40
CA ALA A 163 -0.39 -20.99 25.97
C ALA A 163 -0.33 -21.97 27.15
#